data_AF-A0AA43JD23-F1
#
_entry.id   AF-A0AA43JD23-F1
#
_cell.length_a   1.000
_cell.length_b   1.000
_cell.length_c   1.000
_cell.angle_alpha   90.00
_cell.angle_beta   90.00
_cell.angle_gamma   90.00
#
_symmetry.space_group_name_H-M   'P 1'
#
loop_
_entity.id
_entity.type
_entity.pdbx_description
1 polymer ?
#
loop_
_entity_poly.entity_id
_entity_poly.type
_entity_poly.pdbx_seq_one_letter_code
_entity_poly.pdbx_strand_id
1 'polypeptide(L)'
;MISLTKTTVAVVVASACLFMVNTPSLWANDPSYGHPGGEHGGGAHGYGKGVMHSGTGHLIRHLLKHDKDIGLTADQVAKLKDIQLNLDKARIKAEADIQIAERELKALTDNDQSDLAAIETKLRQSEDLQVGLRMTSIKTRRDVMGLLTPEQRAKEQSEHAKMMGQPKGHGTPHGGVMPYGTNPHGATPHGKNPHEAAPAPPSNMSVQ
;
A
#
# COMPACT_ATOMS: atom_id res chain seq x y z
N MET A 1 -28.73 -9.25 69.36
CA MET A 1 -27.83 -9.28 68.18
C MET A 1 -28.02 -7.99 67.41
N ILE A 2 -26.90 -7.39 67.04
CA ILE A 2 -26.68 -5.97 66.76
C ILE A 2 -27.21 -5.56 65.38
N SER A 3 -27.88 -4.40 65.34
CA SER A 3 -28.34 -3.72 64.13
C SER A 3 -27.14 -3.05 63.43
N LEU A 4 -26.93 -3.31 62.13
CA LEU A 4 -25.81 -2.76 61.36
C LEU A 4 -26.30 -1.58 60.51
N THR A 5 -26.12 -0.38 61.05
CA THR A 5 -26.31 0.91 60.38
C THR A 5 -25.32 1.09 59.23
N LYS A 6 -25.85 1.55 58.09
CA LYS A 6 -25.12 2.00 56.90
C LYS A 6 -24.21 3.18 57.25
N THR A 7 -22.93 3.09 56.91
CA THR A 7 -22.02 4.24 56.88
C THR A 7 -21.35 4.32 55.52
N THR A 8 -21.85 5.23 54.68
CA THR A 8 -21.25 5.68 53.44
C THR A 8 -19.97 6.44 53.76
N VAL A 9 -18.81 5.92 53.34
CA VAL A 9 -17.54 6.67 53.35
C VAL A 9 -17.32 7.21 51.94
N ALA A 10 -17.47 8.53 51.81
CA ALA A 10 -17.10 9.27 50.61
C ALA A 10 -15.56 9.39 50.57
N VAL A 11 -14.93 8.79 49.56
CA VAL A 11 -13.51 8.98 49.28
C VAL A 11 -13.35 10.19 48.36
N VAL A 12 -12.78 11.26 48.92
CA VAL A 12 -12.39 12.47 48.19
C VAL A 12 -11.12 12.17 47.41
N VAL A 13 -11.22 12.15 46.08
CA VAL A 13 -10.08 12.03 45.17
C VAL A 13 -9.41 13.40 45.04
N ALA A 14 -8.27 13.59 45.69
CA ALA A 14 -7.40 14.74 45.46
C ALA A 14 -6.56 14.49 44.19
N SER A 15 -7.05 14.94 43.05
CA SER A 15 -6.32 14.96 41.79
C SER A 15 -5.21 16.03 41.83
N ALA A 16 -3.97 15.60 42.06
CA ALA A 16 -2.80 16.43 41.81
C ALA A 16 -2.50 16.44 40.30
N CYS A 17 -3.04 17.43 39.59
CA CYS A 17 -2.68 17.75 38.21
C CYS A 17 -1.27 18.36 38.17
N LEU A 18 -0.24 17.53 38.00
CA LEU A 18 1.06 17.99 37.54
C LEU A 18 0.98 18.27 36.04
N PHE A 19 0.85 19.55 35.67
CA PHE A 19 1.00 20.03 34.30
C PHE A 19 2.47 19.87 33.87
N MET A 20 2.82 18.73 33.28
CA MET A 20 4.01 18.65 32.45
C MET A 20 3.75 19.45 31.18
N VAL A 21 4.50 20.53 31.03
CA VAL A 21 4.52 21.38 29.84
C VAL A 21 5.15 20.57 28.70
N ASN A 22 4.35 19.74 28.04
CA ASN A 22 4.73 19.14 26.77
C ASN A 22 4.51 20.22 25.70
N THR A 23 5.57 20.94 25.35
CA THR A 23 5.57 21.79 24.17
C THR A 23 5.69 20.89 22.94
N PRO A 24 4.64 20.69 22.13
CA PRO A 24 4.89 20.25 20.77
C PRO A 24 5.65 21.39 20.09
N SER A 25 6.88 21.12 19.67
CA SER A 25 7.54 21.92 18.65
C SER A 25 6.64 21.89 17.40
N LEU A 26 5.78 22.90 17.30
CA LEU A 26 5.02 23.26 16.12
C LEU A 26 6.02 23.64 15.02
N TRP A 27 6.42 22.66 14.22
CA TRP A 27 7.01 22.95 12.91
C TRP A 27 5.86 23.29 11.96
N ALA A 28 5.66 24.60 11.83
CA ALA A 28 5.25 25.35 10.65
C ALA A 28 4.17 24.74 9.74
N ASN A 29 3.00 25.39 9.80
CA ASN A 29 2.11 25.61 8.66
C ASN A 29 2.90 26.31 7.54
N ASP A 30 3.05 25.67 6.38
CA ASP A 30 3.46 26.34 5.14
C ASP A 30 2.21 26.53 4.26
N PRO A 31 1.73 27.77 4.04
CA PRO A 31 0.65 28.04 3.11
C PRO A 31 1.25 28.27 1.72
N SER A 32 1.52 27.20 0.99
CA SER A 32 1.92 27.31 -0.43
C SER A 32 0.94 26.56 -1.33
N TYR A 33 -0.05 27.33 -1.76
CA TYR A 33 -0.72 27.32 -3.06
C TYR A 33 -1.08 25.97 -3.71
N GLY A 34 -2.39 25.74 -3.83
CA GLY A 34 -2.92 24.89 -4.87
C GLY A 34 -2.56 25.43 -6.26
N HIS A 35 -2.11 24.53 -7.13
CA HIS A 35 -2.15 24.71 -8.58
C HIS A 35 -2.74 23.46 -9.23
N PRO A 36 -3.73 23.59 -10.12
CA PRO A 36 -4.31 22.48 -10.85
C PRO A 36 -3.47 22.19 -12.10
N GLY A 37 -3.28 20.91 -12.42
CA GLY A 37 -2.94 20.47 -13.76
C GLY A 37 -1.48 20.06 -13.97
N GLY A 38 -1.27 18.74 -13.98
CA GLY A 38 -0.49 18.04 -15.00
C GLY A 38 1.01 18.30 -15.05
N GLU A 39 1.78 17.40 -14.45
CA GLU A 39 3.07 16.97 -14.98
C GLU A 39 3.47 15.61 -14.37
N HIS A 40 3.85 14.68 -15.23
CA HIS A 40 4.41 13.38 -14.88
C HIS A 40 5.79 13.58 -14.23
N GLY A 41 5.79 13.87 -12.94
CA GLY A 41 6.98 13.83 -12.10
C GLY A 41 7.07 12.46 -11.43
N GLY A 42 8.09 11.69 -11.79
CA GLY A 42 8.49 10.47 -11.09
C GLY A 42 8.89 10.77 -9.65
N GLY A 43 7.90 10.95 -8.77
CA GLY A 43 8.06 10.95 -7.34
C GLY A 43 8.00 9.52 -6.87
N ALA A 44 9.07 9.07 -6.22
CA ALA A 44 9.22 7.78 -5.57
C ALA A 44 7.86 7.23 -5.09
N HIS A 45 7.39 6.19 -5.76
CA HIS A 45 6.29 5.36 -5.31
C HIS A 45 6.51 5.08 -3.83
N GLY A 46 5.64 5.61 -2.97
CA GLY A 46 5.65 5.30 -1.54
C GLY A 46 5.75 3.79 -1.38
N TYR A 47 6.90 3.35 -0.87
CA TYR A 47 7.18 1.99 -0.49
C TYR A 47 6.05 1.56 0.46
N GLY A 48 5.15 0.67 0.01
CA GLY A 48 4.01 0.25 0.82
C GLY A 48 2.73 -0.11 0.06
N LYS A 49 2.57 0.30 -1.21
CA LYS A 49 1.35 -0.01 -1.98
C LYS A 49 1.35 -1.35 -2.74
N GLY A 50 2.45 -2.11 -2.73
CA GLY A 50 2.66 -3.22 -3.68
C GLY A 50 2.61 -4.66 -3.16
N VAL A 51 2.67 -4.92 -1.84
CA VAL A 51 3.15 -6.26 -1.39
C VAL A 51 2.16 -7.10 -0.54
N MET A 52 1.02 -6.58 -0.04
CA MET A 52 0.24 -7.35 0.96
C MET A 52 -1.29 -7.17 1.05
N HIS A 53 -1.94 -6.59 0.05
CA HIS A 53 -3.39 -6.73 -0.12
C HIS A 53 -3.56 -7.78 -1.23
N SER A 54 -4.12 -8.98 -1.10
CA SER A 54 -5.18 -9.44 -0.20
C SER A 54 -5.37 -10.95 -0.49
N GLY A 55 -4.39 -11.82 -0.22
CA GLY A 55 -4.58 -13.26 -0.46
C GLY A 55 -5.76 -13.81 0.37
N THR A 56 -5.77 -13.51 1.67
CA THR A 56 -6.79 -14.01 2.60
C THR A 56 -8.13 -13.29 2.46
N GLY A 57 -8.14 -11.96 2.30
CA GLY A 57 -9.39 -11.22 2.09
C GLY A 57 -10.09 -11.59 0.78
N HIS A 58 -9.31 -11.84 -0.29
CA HIS A 58 -9.86 -12.34 -1.55
C HIS A 58 -10.40 -13.76 -1.41
N LEU A 59 -9.71 -14.64 -0.67
CA LEU A 59 -10.20 -15.98 -0.36
C LEU A 59 -11.57 -15.93 0.33
N ILE A 60 -11.71 -15.14 1.40
CA ILE A 60 -12.97 -15.07 2.15
C ILE A 60 -14.10 -14.51 1.27
N ARG A 61 -13.82 -13.45 0.51
CA ARG A 61 -14.79 -12.89 -0.43
C ARG A 61 -15.20 -13.90 -1.51
N HIS A 62 -14.25 -14.70 -2.01
CA HIS A 62 -14.52 -15.75 -2.99
C HIS A 62 -15.42 -16.84 -2.40
N LEU A 63 -15.10 -17.33 -1.20
CA LEU A 63 -15.92 -18.31 -0.48
C LEU A 63 -17.35 -17.83 -0.26
N LEU A 64 -17.52 -16.57 0.18
CA LEU A 64 -18.84 -15.98 0.40
C LEU A 64 -19.61 -15.75 -0.90
N LYS A 65 -18.92 -15.45 -2.00
CA LYS A 65 -19.54 -15.24 -3.32
C LYS A 65 -20.06 -16.55 -3.93
N HIS A 66 -19.36 -17.65 -3.69
CA HIS A 66 -19.64 -18.99 -4.24
C HIS A 66 -20.16 -19.94 -3.16
N ASP A 67 -20.86 -19.41 -2.15
CA ASP A 67 -21.31 -20.18 -0.98
C ASP A 67 -22.19 -21.37 -1.36
N LYS A 68 -23.12 -21.19 -2.31
CA LYS A 68 -24.01 -22.24 -2.83
C LYS A 68 -23.25 -23.31 -3.61
N ASP A 69 -22.33 -22.90 -4.48
CA ASP A 69 -21.56 -23.83 -5.34
C ASP A 69 -20.63 -24.70 -4.50
N ILE A 70 -20.00 -24.08 -3.49
CA ILE A 70 -19.11 -24.75 -2.53
C ILE A 70 -19.94 -25.59 -1.52
N GLY A 71 -21.18 -25.20 -1.26
CA GLY A 71 -22.07 -25.85 -0.31
C GLY A 71 -21.76 -25.47 1.13
N LEU A 72 -21.51 -24.18 1.39
CA LEU A 72 -21.28 -23.65 2.72
C LEU A 72 -22.57 -23.67 3.55
N THR A 73 -22.48 -24.04 4.82
CA THR A 73 -23.59 -23.95 5.77
C THR A 73 -23.82 -22.50 6.21
N ALA A 74 -25.02 -22.20 6.71
CA ALA A 74 -25.33 -20.88 7.26
C ALA A 74 -24.33 -20.46 8.37
N ASP A 75 -23.95 -21.40 9.23
CA ASP A 75 -22.98 -21.18 10.30
C ASP A 75 -21.57 -20.87 9.76
N GLN A 76 -21.14 -21.57 8.70
CA GLN A 76 -19.86 -21.28 8.05
C GLN A 76 -19.88 -19.88 7.41
N VAL A 77 -20.96 -19.51 6.73
CA VAL A 77 -21.12 -18.18 6.14
C VAL A 77 -21.09 -17.08 7.21
N ALA A 78 -21.77 -17.27 8.34
CA ALA A 78 -21.75 -16.32 9.45
C ALA A 78 -20.32 -16.14 10.00
N LYS A 79 -19.62 -17.24 10.29
CA LYS A 79 -18.22 -17.20 10.77
C LYS A 79 -17.28 -16.53 9.76
N LEU A 80 -17.44 -16.79 8.47
CA LEU A 80 -16.63 -16.16 7.43
C LEU A 80 -16.84 -14.64 7.37
N LYS A 81 -18.07 -14.15 7.56
CA LYS A 81 -18.36 -12.70 7.63
C LYS A 81 -17.72 -12.05 8.84
N ASP A 82 -17.78 -12.71 10.00
CA ASP A 82 -17.13 -12.22 11.23
C ASP A 82 -15.61 -12.17 11.07
N ILE A 83 -15.03 -13.23 10.49
CA ILE A 83 -13.60 -13.28 10.18
C ILE A 83 -13.20 -12.16 9.20
N GLN A 84 -13.98 -11.93 8.14
CA GLN A 84 -13.74 -10.84 7.18
C GLN A 84 -13.71 -9.49 7.90
N LEU A 85 -14.72 -9.19 8.71
CA LEU A 85 -14.82 -7.93 9.43
C LEU A 85 -13.65 -7.74 10.40
N ASN A 86 -13.27 -8.78 11.13
CA ASN A 86 -12.16 -8.72 12.08
C ASN A 86 -10.81 -8.58 11.38
N LEU A 87 -10.62 -9.28 10.26
CA LEU A 87 -9.43 -9.13 9.41
C LEU A 87 -9.33 -7.69 8.90
N ASP A 88 -10.41 -7.11 8.39
CA ASP A 88 -10.41 -5.75 7.87
C ASP A 88 -10.07 -4.73 8.97
N LYS A 89 -10.67 -4.86 10.16
CA LYS A 89 -10.32 -4.02 11.33
C LYS A 89 -8.84 -4.14 11.71
N ALA A 90 -8.32 -5.37 11.78
CA ALA A 90 -6.93 -5.61 12.13
C ALA A 90 -5.95 -5.03 11.09
N ARG A 91 -6.29 -5.16 9.80
CA ARG A 91 -5.50 -4.60 8.69
C ARG A 91 -5.47 -3.09 8.73
N ILE A 92 -6.62 -2.43 8.87
CA ILE A 92 -6.71 -0.96 8.93
C ILE A 92 -5.82 -0.43 10.06
N LYS A 93 -5.90 -1.04 11.25
CA LYS A 93 -5.08 -0.63 12.38
C LYS A 93 -3.59 -0.84 12.10
N ALA A 94 -3.19 -2.03 11.67
CA ALA A 94 -1.78 -2.34 11.41
C ALA A 94 -1.20 -1.48 10.29
N GLU A 95 -1.96 -1.21 9.23
CA GLU A 95 -1.54 -0.35 8.12
C GLU A 95 -1.37 1.11 8.56
N ALA A 96 -2.19 1.59 9.50
CA ALA A 96 -2.00 2.90 10.12
C ALA A 96 -0.74 2.93 10.99
N ASP A 97 -0.53 1.92 11.84
CA ASP A 97 0.65 1.82 12.71
C ASP A 97 1.95 1.75 11.88
N ILE A 98 1.95 0.98 10.78
CA ILE A 98 3.07 0.91 9.82
C ILE A 98 3.34 2.28 9.21
N GLN A 99 2.31 2.97 8.72
CA GLN A 99 2.47 4.30 8.14
C GLN A 99 3.06 5.30 9.13
N ILE A 100 2.64 5.26 10.41
CA ILE A 100 3.22 6.09 11.46
C ILE A 100 4.71 5.77 11.63
N ALA A 101 5.06 4.49 11.80
CA ALA A 101 6.45 4.06 11.99
C ALA A 101 7.35 4.42 10.79
N GLU A 102 6.85 4.29 9.56
CA GLU A 102 7.56 4.67 8.34
C GLU A 102 7.78 6.18 8.22
N ARG A 103 6.83 7.01 8.67
CA ARG A 103 6.99 8.48 8.70
C ARG A 103 8.00 8.90 9.76
N GLU A 104 7.96 8.29 10.93
CA GLU A 104 8.94 8.51 11.99
C GLU A 104 10.35 8.06 11.56
N LEU A 105 10.47 6.92 10.89
CA LEU A 105 11.73 6.46 10.30
C LEU A 105 12.26 7.49 9.30
N LYS A 106 11.40 7.97 8.40
CA LYS A 106 11.78 8.99 7.41
C LYS A 106 12.28 10.27 8.08
N ALA A 107 11.61 10.73 9.13
CA ALA A 107 12.04 11.92 9.87
C ALA A 107 13.43 11.74 10.52
N LEU A 108 13.74 10.54 11.01
CA LEU A 108 15.08 10.23 11.54
C LEU A 108 16.13 10.22 10.41
N THR A 109 15.83 9.61 9.26
CA THR A 109 16.78 9.51 8.14
C THR A 109 17.01 10.83 7.41
N ASP A 110 16.02 11.73 7.38
CA ASP A 110 16.15 13.05 6.77
C ASP A 110 16.92 14.04 7.67
N ASN A 111 17.15 13.69 8.94
CA ASN A 111 17.92 14.49 9.88
C ASN A 111 19.35 13.94 10.00
N ASP A 112 20.31 14.67 9.41
CA ASP A 112 21.74 14.32 9.40
C ASP A 112 22.39 14.22 10.79
N GLN A 113 21.73 14.71 11.84
CA GLN A 113 22.21 14.59 13.23
C GLN A 113 21.64 13.37 13.96
N SER A 114 20.74 12.62 13.35
CA SER A 114 20.17 11.41 13.96
C SER A 114 21.23 10.33 14.13
N ASP A 115 21.25 9.70 15.30
CA ASP A 115 22.08 8.54 15.54
C ASP A 115 21.62 7.31 14.74
N LEU A 116 22.57 6.54 14.20
CA LEU A 116 22.28 5.35 13.40
C LEU A 116 21.53 4.28 14.20
N ALA A 117 21.77 4.15 15.51
CA ALA A 117 21.05 3.17 16.32
C ALA A 117 19.57 3.54 16.49
N ALA A 118 19.22 4.83 16.51
CA ALA A 118 17.84 5.28 16.53
C ALA A 118 17.12 4.95 15.20
N ILE A 119 17.80 5.16 14.07
CA ILE A 119 17.30 4.78 12.75
C ILE A 119 17.07 3.26 12.68
N GLU A 120 18.07 2.46 13.08
CA GLU A 120 17.95 0.99 13.09
C GLU A 120 16.78 0.52 13.95
N THR A 121 16.63 1.09 15.15
CA THR A 121 15.54 0.74 16.06
C THR A 121 14.17 1.02 15.43
N LYS A 122 13.99 2.19 14.81
CA LYS A 122 12.72 2.55 14.17
C LYS A 122 12.47 1.73 12.91
N LEU A 123 13.50 1.39 12.15
CA LEU A 123 13.41 0.50 10.99
C LEU A 123 12.92 -0.89 11.43
N ARG A 124 13.53 -1.49 12.46
CA ARG A 124 13.11 -2.79 13.01
C ARG A 124 11.67 -2.75 13.50
N GLN A 125 11.27 -1.67 14.17
CA GLN A 125 9.88 -1.48 14.62
C GLN A 125 8.89 -1.51 13.43
N SER A 126 9.21 -0.81 12.33
CA SER A 126 8.37 -0.83 11.13
C SER A 126 8.25 -2.23 10.52
N GLU A 127 9.39 -2.93 10.38
CA GLU A 127 9.42 -4.29 9.86
C GLU A 127 8.67 -5.28 10.74
N ASP A 128 8.77 -5.17 12.07
CA ASP A 128 8.02 -6.01 13.01
C ASP A 128 6.51 -5.83 12.86
N LEU A 129 6.04 -4.60 12.62
CA LEU A 129 4.63 -4.33 12.33
C LEU A 129 4.20 -4.98 10.99
N GLN A 130 5.04 -4.90 9.96
CA GLN A 130 4.77 -5.58 8.69
C GLN A 130 4.73 -7.11 8.87
N VAL A 131 5.67 -7.69 9.61
CA VAL A 131 5.69 -9.12 9.95
C VAL A 131 4.41 -9.50 10.70
N GLY A 132 3.98 -8.70 11.67
CA GLY A 132 2.73 -8.89 12.40
C GLY A 132 1.51 -8.94 11.48
N LEU A 133 1.39 -7.98 10.55
CA LEU A 133 0.30 -7.93 9.56
C LEU A 133 0.30 -9.17 8.64
N ARG A 134 1.47 -9.58 8.15
CA ARG A 134 1.63 -10.80 7.32
C ARG A 134 1.21 -12.04 8.10
N MET A 135 1.64 -12.15 9.36
CA MET A 135 1.33 -13.29 10.22
C MET A 135 -0.16 -13.37 10.55
N THR A 136 -0.81 -12.23 10.82
CA THR A 136 -2.27 -12.15 10.95
C THR A 136 -2.96 -12.72 9.72
N SER A 137 -2.55 -12.30 8.52
CA SER A 137 -3.14 -12.80 7.27
C SER A 137 -2.96 -14.31 7.08
N ILE A 138 -1.79 -14.86 7.45
CA ILE A 138 -1.50 -16.30 7.39
C ILE A 138 -2.38 -17.07 8.38
N LYS A 139 -2.45 -16.63 9.63
CA LYS A 139 -3.28 -17.26 10.68
C LYS A 139 -4.75 -17.27 10.26
N THR A 140 -5.28 -16.12 9.85
CA THR A 140 -6.66 -16.02 9.36
C THR A 140 -6.91 -16.94 8.18
N ARG A 141 -5.97 -17.10 7.25
CA ARG A 141 -6.12 -18.05 6.13
C ARG A 141 -6.23 -19.49 6.64
N ARG A 142 -5.43 -19.88 7.63
CA ARG A 142 -5.50 -21.21 8.23
C ARG A 142 -6.85 -21.43 8.93
N ASP A 143 -7.33 -20.44 9.66
CA ASP A 143 -8.63 -20.51 10.35
C ASP A 143 -9.77 -20.66 9.34
N VAL A 144 -9.78 -19.86 8.28
CA VAL A 144 -10.76 -19.93 7.18
C VAL A 144 -10.76 -21.32 6.54
N MET A 145 -9.59 -21.85 6.18
CA MET A 145 -9.50 -23.20 5.58
C MET A 145 -9.87 -24.31 6.57
N GLY A 146 -9.68 -24.07 7.87
CA GLY A 146 -10.11 -24.96 8.96
C GLY A 146 -11.63 -25.06 9.11
N LEU A 147 -12.38 -24.03 8.69
CA LEU A 147 -13.85 -24.07 8.71
C LEU A 147 -14.44 -25.00 7.64
N LEU A 148 -13.71 -25.27 6.56
CA LEU A 148 -14.20 -26.02 5.41
C LEU A 148 -14.02 -27.54 5.57
N THR A 149 -14.96 -28.34 5.10
CA THR A 149 -14.76 -29.79 4.93
C THR A 149 -13.79 -30.08 3.78
N PRO A 150 -13.18 -31.28 3.72
CA PRO A 150 -12.34 -31.67 2.58
C PRO A 150 -13.03 -31.51 1.23
N GLU A 151 -14.32 -31.85 1.14
CA GLU A 151 -15.13 -31.73 -0.08
C GLU A 151 -15.34 -30.27 -0.46
N GLN A 152 -15.61 -29.39 0.51
CA GLN A 152 -15.74 -27.95 0.28
C GLN A 152 -14.42 -27.32 -0.19
N ARG A 153 -13.28 -27.77 0.33
CA ARG A 153 -11.95 -27.30 -0.15
C ARG A 153 -11.70 -27.70 -1.60
N ALA A 154 -12.05 -28.93 -1.98
CA ALA A 154 -11.93 -29.37 -3.37
C ALA A 154 -12.81 -28.54 -4.32
N LYS A 155 -14.04 -28.21 -3.89
CA LYS A 155 -14.93 -27.32 -4.64
C LYS A 155 -14.40 -25.89 -4.73
N GLU A 156 -13.89 -25.33 -3.63
CA GLU A 156 -13.24 -24.01 -3.63
C GLU A 156 -12.10 -23.95 -4.63
N GLN A 157 -11.24 -24.98 -4.68
CA GLN A 157 -10.14 -25.06 -5.62
C GLN A 157 -10.63 -25.11 -7.08
N SER A 158 -11.71 -25.85 -7.35
CA SER A 158 -12.34 -25.90 -8.68
C SER A 158 -12.92 -24.55 -9.10
N GLU A 159 -13.67 -23.88 -8.21
CA GLU A 159 -14.21 -22.54 -8.47
C GLU A 159 -13.10 -21.51 -8.69
N HIS A 160 -12.05 -21.57 -7.89
CA HIS A 160 -10.89 -20.69 -8.04
C HIS A 160 -10.19 -20.90 -9.39
N ALA A 161 -10.02 -22.16 -9.83
CA ALA A 161 -9.41 -22.49 -11.12
C ALA A 161 -10.23 -21.97 -12.30
N LYS A 162 -11.57 -22.01 -12.24
CA LYS A 162 -12.45 -21.42 -13.27
C LYS A 162 -12.22 -19.92 -13.41
N MET A 163 -12.02 -19.22 -12.29
CA MET A 163 -11.73 -17.79 -12.29
C MET A 163 -10.36 -17.47 -12.92
N MET A 164 -9.37 -18.34 -12.73
CA MET A 164 -8.02 -18.17 -13.28
C MET A 164 -7.90 -18.62 -14.74
N GLY A 165 -8.77 -19.55 -15.17
CA GLY A 165 -8.79 -20.12 -16.53
C GLY A 165 -9.66 -19.38 -17.53
N GLN A 166 -10.48 -18.41 -17.10
CA GLN A 166 -11.11 -17.50 -18.05
C GLN A 166 -10.04 -16.57 -18.64
N PRO A 167 -9.88 -16.50 -19.97
CA PRO A 167 -9.07 -15.46 -20.57
C PRO A 167 -9.66 -14.14 -20.09
N LYS A 168 -8.89 -13.36 -19.33
CA LYS A 168 -9.24 -11.96 -19.07
C LYS A 168 -9.57 -11.38 -20.44
N GLY A 169 -10.84 -11.01 -20.64
CA GLY A 169 -11.31 -10.42 -21.90
C GLY A 169 -10.28 -9.39 -22.32
N HIS A 170 -9.85 -9.48 -23.58
CA HIS A 170 -8.81 -8.65 -24.16
C HIS A 170 -8.99 -7.21 -23.68
N GLY A 171 -8.17 -6.80 -22.71
CA GLY A 171 -7.87 -5.39 -22.57
C GLY A 171 -7.36 -4.98 -23.94
N THR A 172 -8.01 -3.99 -24.54
CA THR A 172 -7.50 -3.29 -25.71
C THR A 172 -5.99 -3.16 -25.56
N PRO A 173 -5.17 -3.57 -26.55
CA PRO A 173 -3.72 -3.46 -26.42
C PRO A 173 -3.33 -1.97 -26.38
N HIS A 174 -3.36 -1.37 -25.19
CA HIS A 174 -2.56 -0.19 -24.87
C HIS A 174 -1.11 -0.67 -24.80
N GLY A 175 -0.52 -0.79 -25.98
CA GLY A 175 0.80 -1.38 -26.15
C GLY A 175 0.93 -2.12 -27.48
N GLY A 176 0.34 -1.57 -28.55
CA GLY A 176 0.88 -1.87 -29.87
C GLY A 176 2.36 -1.50 -29.83
N VAL A 177 3.22 -2.47 -30.16
CA VAL A 177 4.61 -2.20 -30.54
C VAL A 177 4.57 -1.14 -31.63
N MET A 178 4.81 0.11 -31.26
CA MET A 178 5.06 1.17 -32.21
C MET A 178 6.35 0.79 -32.92
N PRO A 179 6.35 0.52 -34.24
CA PRO A 179 7.61 0.41 -34.96
C PRO A 179 8.36 1.72 -34.74
N TYR A 180 9.62 1.60 -34.33
CA TYR A 180 10.51 2.73 -34.11
C TYR A 180 10.49 3.65 -35.33
N GLY A 181 9.89 4.84 -35.21
CA GLY A 181 10.00 5.88 -36.23
C GLY A 181 8.76 6.69 -36.63
N THR A 182 7.58 6.54 -36.00
CA THR A 182 6.41 7.36 -36.39
C THR A 182 5.97 8.33 -35.29
N ASN A 183 6.43 9.58 -35.40
CA ASN A 183 5.98 10.72 -34.61
C ASN A 183 4.62 11.22 -35.15
N PRO A 184 3.53 11.28 -34.37
CA PRO A 184 2.18 11.59 -34.88
C PRO A 184 1.82 13.09 -34.82
N HIS A 185 2.81 13.98 -34.76
CA HIS A 185 2.59 15.42 -34.89
C HIS A 185 2.99 15.90 -36.28
N GLY A 186 1.96 15.96 -37.14
CA GLY A 186 1.70 16.99 -38.14
C GLY A 186 2.88 17.49 -38.99
N ALA A 187 2.90 17.06 -40.24
CA ALA A 187 3.60 17.75 -41.31
C ALA A 187 3.02 19.15 -41.57
N THR A 188 3.87 20.16 -41.73
CA THR A 188 3.74 21.24 -42.73
C THR A 188 5.12 21.85 -43.01
N PRO A 189 5.35 22.44 -44.20
CA PRO A 189 6.59 22.26 -44.95
C PRO A 189 7.44 23.53 -45.09
N HIS A 190 8.73 23.32 -45.36
CA HIS A 190 9.72 24.24 -45.93
C HIS A 190 10.23 25.43 -45.08
N GLY A 191 11.51 25.34 -44.71
CA GLY A 191 12.43 26.46 -44.50
C GLY A 191 13.87 25.94 -44.58
N LYS A 192 14.59 26.27 -45.67
CA LYS A 192 15.99 25.87 -45.90
C LYS A 192 16.93 26.59 -44.93
N ASN A 193 17.79 25.87 -44.21
CA ASN A 193 18.97 26.47 -43.56
C ASN A 193 20.09 26.66 -44.62
N PRO A 194 20.66 27.86 -44.80
CA PRO A 194 21.65 28.12 -45.82
C PRO A 194 23.07 28.14 -45.21
N HIS A 195 23.59 27.01 -44.75
CA HIS A 195 25.03 26.89 -44.44
C HIS A 195 25.51 25.45 -44.60
N GLU A 196 25.50 24.96 -45.83
CA GLU A 196 26.36 23.85 -46.23
C GLU A 196 26.77 24.07 -47.69
N ALA A 197 27.89 24.78 -47.85
CA ALA A 197 28.61 24.85 -49.10
C ALA A 197 29.95 24.16 -48.89
N ALA A 198 30.05 22.93 -49.39
CA ALA A 198 31.31 22.41 -49.90
C ALA A 198 31.10 22.11 -51.39
N PRO A 199 32.05 22.49 -52.25
CA PRO A 199 32.52 21.46 -53.15
C PRO A 199 34.04 21.48 -53.45
N ALA A 200 34.56 20.25 -53.47
CA ALA A 200 35.55 19.63 -54.37
C ALA A 200 37.03 20.13 -54.45
N PRO A 201 38.02 19.19 -54.46
CA PRO A 201 39.39 19.41 -54.94
C PRO A 201 39.49 19.06 -56.45
N PRO A 202 40.66 19.04 -57.15
CA PRO A 202 42.05 19.32 -56.75
C PRO A 202 42.84 20.24 -57.74
N SER A 203 44.08 20.64 -57.40
CA SER A 203 45.28 20.58 -58.28
C SER A 203 46.54 21.21 -57.66
N ASN A 204 47.69 20.67 -58.09
CA ASN A 204 49.06 20.75 -57.57
C ASN A 204 49.82 22.08 -57.71
N MET A 205 51.04 22.06 -57.13
CA MET A 205 52.24 22.89 -57.37
C MET A 205 52.35 24.18 -56.53
N SER A 206 53.48 24.58 -55.94
CA SER A 206 54.83 24.02 -55.81
C SER A 206 55.56 24.82 -54.72
N VAL A 207 56.50 24.13 -54.05
CA VAL A 207 57.80 24.55 -53.51
C VAL A 207 58.15 26.06 -53.56
N GLN A 208 58.42 26.66 -52.39
CA GLN A 208 59.74 27.18 -52.00
C GLN A 208 59.81 27.50 -50.51
#